data_AF-A0A821HAK1-F1
#
_entry.id   AF-A0A821HAK1-F1
#
_cell.length_a   1.000
_cell.length_b   1.000
_cell.length_c   1.000
_cell.angle_alpha   90.00
_cell.angle_beta   90.00
_cell.angle_gamma   90.00
#
_symmetry.space_group_name_H-M   'P 1'
#
loop_
_entity.id
_entity.type
_entity.pdbx_description
1 polymer ?
#
loop_
_entity_poly.entity_id
_entity_poly.type
_entity_poly.pdbx_seq_one_letter_code
_entity_poly.pdbx_strand_id
1 'polypeptide(L)'
;DKLNVQFHIPNEDEVDFACEFVETFIYPELQLLNEKCSKMSTEERLRSLTLVHYMSIGCLRMVPRIDSKLIDNLVPSVAPYGSKYQTQYSIYAKQPQFKENLRMRLLIDVGKLIDVIVENHSDDASSIKIALKIYSLSSIYYGVFKHDADKLHKHFEAAKGSFINKLYGERQYPRFLMIERITLQCERFSLTNFQSLTEIDKQVILKLFELSIHRYSEVRRDAQGYLFSVLNRYLFSYQVIVDRIIELLNSPSDIDHDQIKGCLYILLGNHSFFLPTKHSWSMIERLWPAMARTTHAKKPTTQRLMDHINETIGKQFDTQALVEDTNDVSRKAAVDIWKPLDPVDLESRDQIRQQRNEENVQSYNNLMETLNSLLRGDSLTWRQQETTMSLMWLLLQKRVPIPSSCIRTFVDFLVHDNVELRKISEEGITAFSRLQKP
;
A
#
# COMPACT_ATOMS: atom_id res chain seq x y z
N ASP A 1 8.47 36.84 -8.41
CA ASP A 1 8.10 37.91 -7.46
C ASP A 1 7.10 38.97 -7.96
N LYS A 2 6.76 39.06 -9.26
CA LYS A 2 5.72 40.01 -9.76
C LYS A 2 4.26 39.64 -9.43
N LEU A 3 4.01 38.45 -8.88
CA LEU A 3 2.66 37.93 -8.68
C LEU A 3 2.02 38.35 -7.35
N ASN A 4 2.73 39.00 -6.41
CA ASN A 4 2.20 39.51 -5.13
C ASN A 4 1.05 38.68 -4.54
N VAL A 5 1.31 37.41 -4.24
CA VAL A 5 0.29 36.49 -3.71
C VAL A 5 0.11 36.77 -2.22
N GLN A 6 -1.12 36.99 -1.78
CA GLN A 6 -1.45 37.15 -0.37
C GLN A 6 -1.69 35.78 0.24
N PHE A 7 -0.69 35.22 0.90
CA PHE A 7 -0.83 33.99 1.65
C PHE A 7 -1.42 34.30 3.03
N HIS A 8 -2.44 33.55 3.43
CA HIS A 8 -2.86 33.50 4.82
C HIS A 8 -1.97 32.51 5.57
N ILE A 9 -1.11 33.05 6.43
CA ILE A 9 -0.23 32.31 7.33
C ILE A 9 -0.83 32.49 8.72
N PRO A 10 -1.27 31.42 9.40
CA PRO A 10 -1.93 31.57 10.69
C PRO A 10 -1.05 32.25 11.73
N ASN A 11 -1.62 33.24 12.41
CA ASN A 11 -0.94 34.00 13.46
C ASN A 11 -1.00 33.27 14.82
N GLU A 12 -0.36 33.84 15.84
CA GLU A 12 -0.32 33.23 17.18
C GLU A 12 -1.72 33.12 17.81
N ASP A 13 -2.56 34.14 17.66
CA ASP A 13 -3.92 34.17 18.21
C ASP A 13 -4.81 33.08 17.59
N GLU A 14 -4.72 32.87 16.28
CA GLU A 14 -5.44 31.82 15.56
C GLU A 14 -4.95 30.43 15.97
N VAL A 15 -3.65 30.29 16.25
CA VAL A 15 -3.07 29.03 16.73
C VAL A 15 -3.53 28.72 18.15
N ASP A 16 -3.49 29.71 19.04
CA ASP A 16 -3.90 29.54 20.44
C ASP A 16 -5.42 29.28 20.53
N PHE A 17 -6.24 29.96 19.71
CA PHE A 17 -7.68 29.68 19.60
C PHE A 17 -7.97 28.25 19.12
N ALA A 18 -7.23 27.75 18.13
CA ALA A 18 -7.39 26.37 17.69
C ALA A 18 -6.97 25.36 18.76
N CYS A 19 -5.96 25.67 19.56
CA CYS A 19 -5.56 24.83 20.71
C CYS A 19 -6.68 24.80 21.77
N GLU A 20 -7.23 25.96 22.12
CA GLU A 20 -8.39 26.05 23.03
C GLU A 20 -9.58 25.25 22.50
N PHE A 21 -9.89 25.37 21.20
CA PHE A 21 -10.97 24.62 20.56
C PHE A 21 -10.80 23.09 20.73
N VAL A 22 -9.58 22.57 20.56
CA VAL A 22 -9.29 21.15 20.78
C VAL A 22 -9.53 20.75 22.24
N GLU A 23 -9.08 21.57 23.19
CA GLU A 23 -9.23 21.30 24.62
C GLU A 23 -10.69 21.37 25.10
N THR A 24 -11.47 22.30 24.55
CA THR A 24 -12.86 22.53 24.95
C THR A 24 -13.83 21.53 24.32
N PHE A 25 -13.59 21.10 23.09
CA PHE A 25 -14.57 20.30 22.34
C PHE A 25 -14.11 18.88 22.02
N ILE A 26 -12.85 18.67 21.61
CA ILE A 26 -12.40 17.34 21.18
C ILE A 26 -12.09 16.44 22.38
N TYR A 27 -11.27 16.90 23.33
CA TYR A 27 -10.88 16.07 24.48
C TYR A 27 -12.06 15.62 25.37
N PRO A 28 -13.05 16.48 25.69
CA PRO A 28 -14.19 16.05 26.49
C PRO A 28 -15.08 15.03 25.78
N GLU A 29 -15.28 15.16 24.47
CA GLU A 29 -16.04 14.18 23.68
C GLU A 29 -15.29 12.83 23.58
N LEU A 30 -13.97 12.83 23.42
CA LEU A 30 -13.17 11.60 23.46
C LEU A 30 -13.23 10.92 24.83
N GLN A 31 -13.16 11.69 25.92
CA GLN A 31 -13.31 11.16 27.27
C GLN A 31 -14.70 10.57 27.50
N LEU A 32 -15.75 11.29 27.07
CA LEU A 32 -17.14 10.82 27.14
C LEU A 32 -17.31 9.48 26.41
N LEU A 33 -16.78 9.39 25.19
CA LEU A 33 -16.80 8.16 24.41
C LEU A 33 -16.07 7.04 25.15
N ASN A 34 -14.83 7.26 25.61
CA ASN A 34 -14.06 6.22 26.30
C ASN A 34 -14.74 5.70 27.59
N GLU A 35 -15.41 6.56 28.35
CA GLU A 35 -16.04 6.18 29.62
C GLU A 35 -17.43 5.56 29.44
N LYS A 36 -18.20 6.03 28.45
CA LYS A 36 -19.63 5.69 28.33
C LYS A 36 -20.01 4.95 27.05
N CYS A 37 -19.08 4.65 26.14
CA CYS A 37 -19.38 4.02 24.84
C CYS A 37 -20.30 2.79 24.94
N SER A 38 -20.10 1.92 25.94
CA SER A 38 -20.91 0.70 26.11
C SER A 38 -22.34 0.97 26.58
N LYS A 39 -22.59 2.10 27.26
CA LYS A 39 -23.89 2.49 27.82
C LYS A 39 -24.66 3.48 26.94
N MET A 40 -24.00 4.10 25.98
CA MET A 40 -24.60 5.06 25.05
C MET A 40 -25.46 4.35 24.01
N SER A 41 -26.50 5.03 23.55
CA SER A 41 -27.25 4.58 22.37
C SER A 41 -26.39 4.69 21.10
N THR A 42 -26.73 3.90 20.08
CA THR A 42 -26.07 3.95 18.76
C THR A 42 -26.09 5.36 18.16
N GLU A 43 -27.19 6.10 18.29
CA GLU A 43 -27.32 7.45 17.75
C GLU A 43 -26.43 8.47 18.49
N GLU A 44 -26.37 8.40 19.83
CA GLU A 44 -25.50 9.27 20.62
C GLU A 44 -24.03 9.01 20.31
N ARG A 45 -23.64 7.73 20.21
CA ARG A 45 -22.29 7.33 19.84
C ARG A 45 -21.92 7.83 18.44
N LEU A 46 -22.81 7.65 17.46
CA LEU A 46 -22.61 8.11 16.10
C LEU A 46 -22.47 9.64 16.05
N ARG A 47 -23.29 10.37 16.81
CA ARG A 47 -23.22 11.84 16.91
C ARG A 47 -21.87 12.29 17.46
N SER A 48 -21.45 11.78 18.60
CA SER A 48 -20.16 12.15 19.21
C SER A 48 -18.98 11.79 18.30
N LEU A 49 -18.98 10.61 17.68
CA LEU A 49 -17.94 10.23 16.69
C LEU A 49 -17.94 11.17 15.48
N THR A 50 -19.11 11.57 14.99
CA THR A 50 -19.22 12.50 13.85
C THR A 50 -18.66 13.88 14.21
N LEU A 51 -18.92 14.37 15.42
CA LEU A 51 -18.36 15.63 15.90
C LEU A 51 -16.83 15.55 15.98
N VAL A 52 -16.29 14.52 16.63
CA VAL A 52 -14.83 14.29 16.69
C VAL A 52 -14.22 14.21 15.30
N HIS A 53 -14.89 13.55 14.35
CA HIS A 53 -14.42 13.42 12.98
C HIS A 53 -14.24 14.76 12.26
N TYR A 54 -15.27 15.62 12.24
CA TYR A 54 -15.19 16.90 11.54
C TYR A 54 -14.24 17.88 12.23
N MET A 55 -14.24 17.91 13.57
CA MET A 55 -13.29 18.73 14.33
C MET A 55 -11.83 18.30 14.07
N SER A 56 -11.58 16.98 14.00
CA SER A 56 -10.24 16.44 13.70
C SER A 56 -9.77 16.83 12.30
N ILE A 57 -10.64 16.80 11.28
CA ILE A 57 -10.27 17.23 9.92
C ILE A 57 -9.77 18.68 9.92
N GLY A 58 -10.42 19.58 10.66
CA GLY A 58 -9.99 20.98 10.74
C GLY A 58 -8.63 21.14 11.43
N CYS A 59 -8.43 20.46 12.56
CA CYS A 59 -7.26 20.70 13.43
C CYS A 59 -6.01 19.92 13.00
N LEU A 60 -6.15 18.77 12.34
CA LEU A 60 -5.02 17.89 12.01
C LEU A 60 -3.96 18.53 11.10
N ARG A 61 -4.31 19.57 10.32
CA ARG A 61 -3.33 20.34 9.55
C ARG A 61 -2.31 21.07 10.43
N MET A 62 -2.66 21.38 11.67
CA MET A 62 -1.81 22.10 12.63
C MET A 62 -0.92 21.19 13.44
N VAL A 63 -1.41 19.98 13.73
CA VAL A 63 -0.69 19.02 14.56
C VAL A 63 0.56 18.55 13.81
N PRO A 64 1.70 18.33 14.49
CA PRO A 64 2.88 17.67 13.89
C PRO A 64 2.71 16.14 13.85
N ARG A 65 3.59 15.45 13.11
CA ARG A 65 3.61 13.97 13.15
C ARG A 65 3.95 13.48 14.57
N ILE A 66 3.55 12.26 14.89
CA ILE A 66 3.93 11.62 16.14
C ILE A 66 5.40 11.19 16.03
N ASP A 67 6.23 11.68 16.95
CA ASP A 67 7.61 11.22 17.07
C ASP A 67 7.63 9.81 17.63
N SER A 68 8.11 8.86 16.83
CA SER A 68 8.17 7.45 17.18
C SER A 68 9.39 6.79 16.55
N LYS A 69 9.80 5.67 17.12
CA LYS A 69 10.95 4.90 16.65
C LYS A 69 10.70 4.43 15.21
N LEU A 70 11.66 4.71 14.34
CA LEU A 70 11.65 4.20 12.97
C LEU A 70 11.83 2.67 13.00
N ILE A 71 11.10 2.00 12.11
CA ILE A 71 11.33 0.58 11.85
C ILE A 71 12.50 0.49 10.89
N ASP A 72 13.69 0.32 11.47
CA ASP A 72 14.88 -0.02 10.72
C ASP A 72 14.78 -1.48 10.25
N ASN A 73 15.27 -1.77 9.04
CA ASN A 73 15.41 -3.12 8.46
C ASN A 73 14.19 -3.79 7.82
N LEU A 74 13.18 -3.07 7.32
CA LEU A 74 12.20 -3.68 6.40
C LEU A 74 12.89 -4.23 5.14
N VAL A 75 13.77 -3.43 4.56
CA VAL A 75 14.65 -3.84 3.45
C VAL A 75 16.05 -3.30 3.75
N PRO A 76 17.10 -4.13 3.65
CA PRO A 76 18.47 -3.65 3.77
C PRO A 76 18.73 -2.61 2.68
N SER A 77 19.09 -1.41 3.09
CA SER A 77 19.35 -0.30 2.17
C SER A 77 20.65 0.39 2.44
N VAL A 78 21.38 0.63 1.37
CA VAL A 78 22.61 1.43 1.38
C VAL A 78 22.31 2.90 1.06
N ALA A 79 21.06 3.23 0.68
CA ALA A 79 20.60 4.59 0.40
C ALA A 79 19.41 4.98 1.30
N PRO A 80 19.36 6.22 1.81
CA PRO A 80 18.23 6.65 2.62
C PRO A 80 16.96 6.71 1.75
N TYR A 81 15.88 6.07 2.21
CA TYR A 81 14.57 6.08 1.54
C TYR A 81 13.67 7.26 1.93
N GLY A 82 14.07 8.04 2.93
CA GLY A 82 13.31 9.21 3.36
C GLY A 82 13.44 10.36 2.38
N SER A 83 12.32 11.04 2.09
CA SER A 83 12.38 12.33 1.40
C SER A 83 13.20 13.31 2.26
N LYS A 84 14.31 13.83 1.71
CA LYS A 84 15.04 14.96 2.33
C LYS A 84 14.15 16.20 2.49
N TYR A 85 13.13 16.32 1.65
CA TYR A 85 12.12 17.36 1.70
C TYR A 85 10.96 16.87 2.55
N GLN A 86 11.18 16.68 3.84
CA GLN A 86 10.09 16.58 4.81
C GLN A 86 9.61 18.02 5.09
N THR A 87 8.98 18.64 4.11
CA THR A 87 8.34 19.94 4.30
C THR A 87 6.95 19.70 4.90
N GLN A 88 6.90 19.30 6.18
CA GLN A 88 5.93 19.97 7.04
C GLN A 88 6.47 21.40 7.15
N TYR A 89 6.03 22.27 6.24
CA TYR A 89 6.19 23.69 6.50
C TYR A 89 5.61 23.92 7.89
N SER A 90 6.40 24.47 8.80
CA SER A 90 5.80 25.20 9.91
C SER A 90 5.16 26.42 9.26
N ILE A 91 3.95 26.22 8.73
CA ILE A 91 3.10 27.28 8.21
C ILE A 91 2.58 28.16 9.35
N TYR A 92 2.90 27.80 10.59
CA TYR A 92 2.51 28.50 11.79
C TYR A 92 3.72 29.28 12.30
N ALA A 93 3.49 30.56 12.63
CA ALA A 93 4.54 31.38 13.24
C ALA A 93 5.07 30.76 14.56
N LYS A 94 4.19 30.06 15.28
CA LYS A 94 4.44 29.34 16.54
C LYS A 94 3.94 27.91 16.42
N GLN A 95 4.73 26.94 16.89
CA GLN A 95 4.27 25.55 16.95
C GLN A 95 3.13 25.44 17.97
N PRO A 96 2.01 24.77 17.62
CA PRO A 96 0.90 24.63 18.55
C PRO A 96 1.34 23.83 19.77
N GLN A 97 1.15 24.41 20.96
CA GLN A 97 1.52 23.80 22.24
C GLN A 97 0.34 22.98 22.77
N PHE A 98 0.13 21.80 22.18
CA PHE A 98 -0.83 20.85 22.76
C PHE A 98 -0.24 20.19 24.01
N LYS A 99 -1.08 19.97 25.05
CA LYS A 99 -0.70 19.17 26.24
C LYS A 99 -0.19 17.77 25.86
N GLU A 100 -0.83 17.17 24.85
CA GLU A 100 -0.47 15.87 24.26
C GLU A 100 -0.65 15.97 22.74
N ASN A 101 0.12 15.22 21.95
CA ASN A 101 -0.07 15.22 20.49
C ASN A 101 -1.47 14.65 20.16
N LEU A 102 -2.35 15.50 19.62
CA LEU A 102 -3.74 15.14 19.31
C LEU A 102 -3.83 13.89 18.41
N ARG A 103 -2.90 13.68 17.46
CA ARG A 103 -2.90 12.45 16.65
C ARG A 103 -2.69 11.21 17.50
N MET A 104 -1.74 11.28 18.43
CA MET A 104 -1.42 10.16 19.31
C MET A 104 -2.62 9.83 20.19
N ARG A 105 -3.25 10.87 20.75
CA ARG A 105 -4.46 10.73 21.57
C ARG A 105 -5.61 10.11 20.77
N LEU A 106 -5.88 10.60 19.57
CA LEU A 106 -6.90 10.04 18.67
C LEU A 106 -6.62 8.58 18.33
N LEU A 107 -5.38 8.20 18.04
CA LEU A 107 -5.03 6.80 17.75
C LEU A 107 -5.27 5.88 18.94
N ILE A 108 -4.89 6.29 20.15
CA ILE A 108 -5.11 5.47 21.36
C ILE A 108 -6.60 5.37 21.67
N ASP A 109 -7.29 6.51 21.78
CA ASP A 109 -8.67 6.56 22.24
C ASP A 109 -9.61 5.92 21.23
N VAL A 110 -9.48 6.28 19.95
CA VAL A 110 -10.31 5.68 18.89
C VAL A 110 -9.95 4.22 18.67
N GLY A 111 -8.68 3.84 18.82
CA GLY A 111 -8.27 2.43 18.78
C GLY A 111 -8.97 1.58 19.83
N LYS A 112 -8.99 2.05 21.09
CA LYS A 112 -9.74 1.40 22.19
C LYS A 112 -11.24 1.39 21.94
N LEU A 113 -11.80 2.49 21.44
CA LEU A 113 -13.23 2.59 21.13
C LEU A 113 -13.63 1.57 20.06
N ILE A 114 -12.81 1.36 19.05
CA ILE A 114 -13.06 0.33 18.03
C ILE A 114 -13.14 -1.05 18.68
N ASP A 115 -12.21 -1.40 19.58
CA ASP A 115 -12.24 -2.68 20.29
C ASP A 115 -13.50 -2.87 21.12
N VAL A 116 -13.87 -1.85 21.89
CA VAL A 116 -15.09 -1.87 22.72
C VAL A 116 -16.35 -2.02 21.86
N ILE A 117 -16.42 -1.34 20.70
CA ILE A 117 -17.58 -1.42 19.80
C ILE A 117 -17.62 -2.80 19.12
N VAL A 118 -16.48 -3.32 18.68
CA VAL A 118 -16.40 -4.65 18.05
C VAL A 118 -16.82 -5.75 19.02
N GLU A 119 -16.40 -5.67 20.29
CA GLU A 119 -16.74 -6.66 21.32
C GLU A 119 -18.19 -6.57 21.79
N ASN A 120 -18.70 -5.36 22.07
CA ASN A 120 -20.00 -5.18 22.74
C ASN A 120 -21.17 -4.89 21.79
N HIS A 121 -20.88 -4.34 20.60
CA HIS A 121 -21.88 -3.77 19.69
C HIS A 121 -21.57 -4.15 18.24
N SER A 122 -21.31 -5.43 17.98
CA SER A 122 -20.87 -5.90 16.65
C SER A 122 -21.79 -5.49 15.48
N ASP A 123 -23.09 -5.29 15.73
CA ASP A 123 -24.07 -4.85 14.71
C ASP A 123 -24.02 -3.35 14.38
N ASP A 124 -23.28 -2.52 15.14
CA ASP A 124 -23.17 -1.07 14.89
C ASP A 124 -22.07 -0.74 13.85
N ALA A 125 -22.31 -1.17 12.61
CA ALA A 125 -21.39 -0.92 11.50
C ALA A 125 -21.19 0.59 11.23
N SER A 126 -22.18 1.44 11.52
CA SER A 126 -22.12 2.88 11.27
C SER A 126 -21.11 3.58 12.17
N SER A 127 -21.15 3.29 13.47
CA SER A 127 -20.16 3.87 14.41
C SER A 127 -18.75 3.35 14.12
N ILE A 128 -18.60 2.06 13.79
CA ILE A 128 -17.30 1.48 13.42
C ILE A 128 -16.70 2.19 12.19
N LYS A 129 -17.51 2.49 11.17
CA LYS A 129 -17.04 3.22 9.97
C LYS A 129 -16.51 4.61 10.29
N ILE A 130 -17.20 5.37 11.14
CA ILE A 130 -16.74 6.71 11.52
C ILE A 130 -15.48 6.62 12.37
N ALA A 131 -15.43 5.68 13.32
CA ALA A 131 -14.23 5.44 14.13
C ALA A 131 -13.02 5.06 13.25
N LEU A 132 -13.20 4.14 12.29
CA LEU A 132 -12.19 3.79 11.28
C LEU A 132 -11.71 5.00 10.47
N LYS A 133 -12.64 5.89 10.10
CA LYS A 133 -12.31 7.12 9.38
C LYS A 133 -11.45 8.04 10.25
N ILE A 134 -11.77 8.24 11.52
CA ILE A 134 -10.94 9.06 12.44
C ILE A 134 -9.56 8.43 12.65
N TYR A 135 -9.52 7.11 12.85
CA TYR A 135 -8.29 6.36 13.05
C TYR A 135 -7.33 6.49 11.86
N SER A 136 -7.84 6.28 10.64
CA SER A 136 -7.07 6.43 9.41
C SER A 136 -6.66 7.87 9.11
N LEU A 137 -7.53 8.86 9.37
CA LEU A 137 -7.19 10.28 9.26
C LEU A 137 -6.00 10.66 10.15
N SER A 138 -5.94 10.12 11.37
CA SER A 138 -4.88 10.45 12.32
C SER A 138 -3.49 10.04 11.80
N SER A 139 -3.41 8.96 11.01
CA SER A 139 -2.17 8.51 10.36
C SER A 139 -1.92 9.19 9.00
N ILE A 140 -2.96 9.36 8.17
CA ILE A 140 -2.80 9.74 6.74
C ILE A 140 -3.04 11.24 6.49
N TYR A 141 -3.78 11.94 7.32
CA TYR A 141 -4.24 13.28 6.97
C TYR A 141 -3.30 14.38 7.50
N TYR A 142 -2.79 15.18 6.57
CA TYR A 142 -1.96 16.36 6.82
C TYR A 142 -2.58 17.64 6.20
N GLY A 143 -3.90 17.74 6.21
CA GLY A 143 -4.63 18.95 5.79
C GLY A 143 -5.16 18.96 4.36
N VAL A 144 -4.83 17.95 3.54
CA VAL A 144 -5.31 17.86 2.14
C VAL A 144 -5.77 16.45 1.85
N PHE A 145 -6.95 16.31 1.25
CA PHE A 145 -7.41 15.04 0.72
C PHE A 145 -6.90 14.84 -0.71
N LYS A 146 -6.37 13.66 -1.01
CA LYS A 146 -5.87 13.31 -2.34
C LYS A 146 -6.93 13.55 -3.44
N HIS A 147 -8.17 13.15 -3.18
CA HIS A 147 -9.24 13.27 -4.16
C HIS A 147 -9.63 14.73 -4.45
N ASP A 148 -9.50 15.63 -3.49
CA ASP A 148 -9.76 17.06 -3.70
C ASP A 148 -8.62 17.72 -4.48
N ALA A 149 -7.37 17.37 -4.17
CA ALA A 149 -6.22 17.80 -4.97
C ALA A 149 -6.29 17.30 -6.43
N ASP A 150 -6.75 16.06 -6.64
CA ASP A 150 -6.94 15.51 -7.99
C ASP A 150 -8.07 16.22 -8.74
N LYS A 151 -9.17 16.60 -8.06
CA LYS A 151 -10.24 17.42 -8.65
C LYS A 151 -9.72 18.81 -9.02
N LEU A 152 -8.97 19.45 -8.12
CA LEU A 152 -8.35 20.75 -8.38
C LEU A 152 -7.38 20.65 -9.58
N HIS A 153 -6.61 19.56 -9.68
CA HIS A 153 -5.73 19.35 -10.83
C HIS A 153 -6.48 19.19 -12.15
N LYS A 154 -7.58 18.44 -12.17
CA LYS A 154 -8.43 18.31 -13.35
C LYS A 154 -9.06 19.63 -13.74
N HIS A 155 -9.54 20.39 -12.76
CA HIS A 155 -10.07 21.74 -12.98
C HIS A 155 -9.01 22.66 -13.60
N PHE A 156 -7.81 22.67 -13.00
CA PHE A 156 -6.68 23.46 -13.47
C PHE A 156 -6.28 23.11 -14.92
N GLU A 157 -6.17 21.83 -15.28
CA GLU A 157 -5.81 21.45 -16.65
C GLU A 157 -6.90 21.81 -17.67
N ALA A 158 -8.18 21.72 -17.30
CA ALA A 158 -9.30 22.16 -18.14
C ALA A 158 -9.29 23.68 -18.35
N ALA A 159 -9.09 24.45 -17.28
CA ALA A 159 -8.97 25.90 -17.34
C ALA A 159 -7.75 26.32 -18.18
N LYS A 160 -6.59 25.70 -17.93
CA LYS A 160 -5.37 25.91 -18.72
C LYS A 160 -5.63 25.66 -20.21
N GLY A 161 -6.29 24.57 -20.58
CA GLY A 161 -6.69 24.29 -21.97
C GLY A 161 -7.46 25.44 -22.63
N SER A 162 -8.33 26.10 -21.86
CA SER A 162 -9.20 27.18 -22.34
C SER A 162 -8.50 28.53 -22.46
N PHE A 163 -7.50 28.78 -21.60
CA PHE A 163 -6.78 30.06 -21.52
C PHE A 163 -5.40 30.06 -22.19
N ILE A 164 -4.99 28.97 -22.86
CA ILE A 164 -3.75 28.95 -23.65
C ILE A 164 -3.89 29.90 -24.85
N ASN A 165 -3.13 30.98 -24.81
CA ASN A 165 -2.97 31.86 -25.95
C ASN A 165 -1.80 31.40 -26.82
N LYS A 166 -2.09 30.72 -27.94
CA LYS A 166 -1.08 30.19 -28.87
C LYS A 166 -0.21 31.27 -29.53
N LEU A 167 -0.64 32.53 -29.52
CA LEU A 167 0.07 33.65 -30.16
C LEU A 167 1.18 34.25 -29.29
N TYR A 168 0.98 34.30 -27.96
CA TYR A 168 1.92 34.93 -27.01
C TYR A 168 2.95 33.96 -26.41
N GLY A 169 2.96 32.71 -26.89
CA GLY A 169 3.86 31.65 -26.42
C GLY A 169 3.39 30.94 -25.14
N GLU A 170 4.19 29.98 -24.68
CA GLU A 170 3.86 29.20 -23.48
C GLU A 170 4.04 30.05 -22.19
N ARG A 171 3.17 29.83 -21.20
CA ARG A 171 3.26 30.31 -19.80
C ARG A 171 2.84 31.76 -19.49
N GLN A 172 2.19 32.48 -20.41
CA GLN A 172 1.50 33.73 -20.08
C GLN A 172 0.04 33.44 -19.69
N TYR A 173 -0.17 33.06 -18.44
CA TYR A 173 -1.49 32.73 -17.91
C TYR A 173 -2.11 33.92 -17.14
N PRO A 174 -3.45 34.02 -17.10
CA PRO A 174 -4.11 34.94 -16.20
C PRO A 174 -3.67 34.73 -14.74
N ARG A 175 -3.61 35.81 -13.96
CA ARG A 175 -3.18 35.79 -12.56
C ARG A 175 -3.91 34.73 -11.72
N PHE A 176 -5.23 34.58 -11.90
CA PHE A 176 -6.02 33.63 -11.12
C PHE A 176 -5.53 32.18 -11.32
N LEU A 177 -5.23 31.81 -12.57
CA LEU A 177 -4.75 30.47 -12.93
C LEU A 177 -3.34 30.22 -12.38
N MET A 178 -2.51 31.27 -12.34
CA MET A 178 -1.19 31.20 -11.70
C MET A 178 -1.31 31.00 -10.18
N ILE A 179 -2.26 31.65 -9.51
CA ILE A 179 -2.53 31.45 -8.08
C ILE A 179 -3.03 30.02 -7.83
N GLU A 180 -3.97 29.55 -8.64
CA GLU A 180 -4.48 28.17 -8.54
C GLU A 180 -3.37 27.13 -8.74
N ARG A 181 -2.43 27.38 -9.67
CA ARG A 181 -1.25 26.54 -9.87
C ARG A 181 -0.35 26.49 -8.63
N ILE A 182 -0.21 27.62 -7.92
CA ILE A 182 0.57 27.71 -6.68
C ILE A 182 -0.13 26.92 -5.57
N THR A 183 -1.44 27.10 -5.38
CA THR A 183 -2.23 26.32 -4.40
C THR A 183 -2.12 24.83 -4.67
N LEU A 184 -2.28 24.40 -5.91
CA LEU A 184 -2.12 23.01 -6.33
C LEU A 184 -0.71 22.49 -6.05
N GLN A 185 0.32 23.32 -6.23
CA GLN A 185 1.69 22.93 -5.91
C GLN A 185 1.87 22.72 -4.41
N CYS A 186 1.34 23.62 -3.58
CA CYS A 186 1.36 23.49 -2.12
C CYS A 186 0.64 22.20 -1.66
N GLU A 187 -0.56 21.94 -2.20
CA GLU A 187 -1.32 20.73 -1.89
C GLU A 187 -0.58 19.46 -2.31
N ARG A 188 0.03 19.45 -3.50
CA ARG A 188 0.85 18.32 -3.96
C ARG A 188 2.03 18.06 -3.04
N PHE A 189 2.75 19.10 -2.62
CA PHE A 189 3.87 18.94 -1.70
C PHE A 189 3.42 18.30 -0.37
N SER A 190 2.27 18.69 0.18
CA SER A 190 1.72 18.06 1.38
C SER A 190 1.40 16.57 1.18
N LEU A 191 1.00 16.16 -0.03
CA LEU A 191 0.64 14.78 -0.37
C LEU A 191 1.84 13.89 -0.75
N THR A 192 2.89 14.44 -1.35
CA THR A 192 4.05 13.68 -1.87
C THR A 192 5.15 13.41 -0.84
N ASN A 193 4.86 13.58 0.45
CA ASN A 193 5.80 13.28 1.52
C ASN A 193 5.88 11.76 1.72
N PHE A 194 6.77 11.08 0.98
CA PHE A 194 7.17 9.70 1.26
C PHE A 194 7.94 9.66 2.57
N GLN A 195 7.41 8.90 3.53
CA GLN A 195 7.90 8.84 4.90
C GLN A 195 8.36 7.43 5.24
N SER A 196 9.34 7.34 6.14
CA SER A 196 9.74 6.07 6.74
C SER A 196 8.67 5.59 7.73
N LEU A 197 8.49 4.26 7.79
CA LEU A 197 7.52 3.61 8.67
C LEU A 197 7.98 3.68 10.13
N THR A 198 7.08 4.06 11.04
CA THR A 198 7.32 4.03 12.50
C THR A 198 6.60 2.85 13.16
N GLU A 199 6.96 2.53 14.41
CA GLU A 199 6.27 1.47 15.15
C GLU A 199 4.77 1.76 15.35
N ILE A 200 4.39 3.03 15.52
CA ILE A 200 2.97 3.42 15.59
C ILE A 200 2.26 3.16 14.27
N ASP A 201 2.89 3.50 13.14
CA ASP A 201 2.30 3.24 11.82
C ASP A 201 2.12 1.73 11.57
N LYS A 202 3.03 0.89 12.05
CA LYS A 202 2.89 -0.57 12.00
C LYS A 202 1.70 -1.06 12.82
N GLN A 203 1.50 -0.54 14.03
CA GLN A 203 0.33 -0.87 14.84
C GLN A 203 -0.97 -0.46 14.13
N VAL A 204 -0.99 0.71 13.50
CA VAL A 204 -2.13 1.17 12.69
C VAL A 204 -2.41 0.22 11.53
N ILE A 205 -1.37 -0.22 10.81
CA ILE A 205 -1.51 -1.17 9.70
C ILE A 205 -2.09 -2.50 10.18
N LEU A 206 -1.56 -3.05 11.27
CA LEU A 206 -2.02 -4.33 11.83
C LEU A 206 -3.49 -4.24 12.28
N LYS A 207 -3.86 -3.14 12.96
CA LYS A 207 -5.25 -2.90 13.39
C LYS A 207 -6.20 -2.78 12.20
N LEU A 208 -5.83 -2.01 11.18
CA LEU A 208 -6.62 -1.89 9.95
C LEU A 208 -6.72 -3.22 9.20
N PHE A 209 -5.67 -4.05 9.25
CA PHE A 209 -5.68 -5.39 8.67
C PHE A 209 -6.68 -6.32 9.37
N GLU A 210 -6.71 -6.34 10.71
CA GLU A 210 -7.69 -7.10 11.49
C GLU A 210 -9.14 -6.70 11.15
N LEU A 211 -9.39 -5.39 11.00
CA LEU A 211 -10.71 -4.88 10.62
C LEU A 211 -11.05 -5.15 9.15
N SER A 212 -10.04 -5.32 8.29
CA SER A 212 -10.19 -5.68 6.87
C SER A 212 -10.61 -7.14 6.65
N ILE A 213 -10.47 -7.99 7.67
CA ILE A 213 -10.93 -9.39 7.69
C ILE A 213 -12.17 -9.59 8.58
N HIS A 214 -12.79 -8.52 9.08
CA HIS A 214 -13.95 -8.58 9.96
C HIS A 214 -15.19 -9.26 9.31
N ARG A 215 -16.15 -9.74 10.11
CA ARG A 215 -17.36 -10.41 9.61
C ARG A 215 -18.20 -9.53 8.65
N TYR A 216 -18.53 -8.31 9.08
CA TYR A 216 -19.34 -7.37 8.27
C TYR A 216 -18.59 -6.88 7.02
N SER A 217 -19.21 -7.07 5.86
CA SER A 217 -18.65 -6.69 4.55
C SER A 217 -18.42 -5.19 4.39
N GLU A 218 -19.30 -4.36 4.95
CA GLU A 218 -19.18 -2.90 4.83
C GLU A 218 -17.99 -2.35 5.62
N VAL A 219 -17.80 -2.85 6.83
CA VAL A 219 -16.63 -2.52 7.67
C VAL A 219 -15.35 -2.97 6.98
N ARG A 220 -15.33 -4.20 6.44
CA ARG A 220 -14.18 -4.70 5.66
C ARG A 220 -13.82 -3.79 4.50
N ARG A 221 -14.80 -3.41 3.67
CA ARG A 221 -14.57 -2.60 2.47
C ARG A 221 -13.95 -1.25 2.82
N ASP A 222 -14.47 -0.59 3.85
CA ASP A 222 -13.97 0.72 4.26
C ASP A 222 -12.57 0.59 4.91
N ALA A 223 -12.37 -0.42 5.76
CA ALA A 223 -11.05 -0.72 6.35
C ALA A 223 -9.99 -1.03 5.29
N GLN A 224 -10.33 -1.80 4.25
CA GLN A 224 -9.45 -2.11 3.12
C GLN A 224 -9.07 -0.85 2.35
N GLY A 225 -10.02 0.05 2.08
CA GLY A 225 -9.76 1.33 1.43
C GLY A 225 -8.76 2.21 2.21
N TYR A 226 -8.90 2.26 3.53
CA TYR A 226 -7.96 2.97 4.40
C TYR A 226 -6.60 2.26 4.48
N LEU A 227 -6.59 0.93 4.62
CA LEU A 227 -5.38 0.11 4.63
C LEU A 227 -4.55 0.35 3.36
N PHE A 228 -5.14 0.30 2.16
CA PHE A 228 -4.42 0.57 0.92
C PHE A 228 -3.92 2.02 0.83
N SER A 229 -4.63 2.97 1.44
CA SER A 229 -4.17 4.36 1.50
C SER A 229 -2.93 4.51 2.39
N VAL A 230 -2.86 3.78 3.51
CA VAL A 230 -1.68 3.72 4.39
C VAL A 230 -0.52 3.00 3.67
N LEU A 231 -0.80 1.85 3.05
CA LEU A 231 0.21 1.04 2.38
C LEU A 231 0.84 1.72 1.15
N ASN A 232 0.10 2.59 0.47
CA ASN A 232 0.63 3.37 -0.65
C ASN A 232 1.49 4.56 -0.21
N ARG A 233 1.38 4.98 1.06
CA ARG A 233 2.16 6.10 1.59
C ARG A 233 3.54 5.67 2.07
N TYR A 234 3.60 4.54 2.76
CA TYR A 234 4.83 4.05 3.36
C TYR A 234 5.51 3.05 2.43
N LEU A 235 6.79 3.29 2.12
CA LEU A 235 7.58 2.37 1.30
C LEU A 235 7.74 1.03 2.02
N PHE A 236 7.61 -0.07 1.29
CA PHE A 236 7.77 -1.45 1.78
C PHE A 236 6.84 -1.89 2.93
N SER A 237 5.84 -1.08 3.31
CA SER A 237 4.93 -1.38 4.42
C SER A 237 4.10 -2.65 4.20
N TYR A 238 3.99 -3.12 2.96
CA TYR A 238 3.33 -4.38 2.64
C TYR A 238 3.97 -5.58 3.34
N GLN A 239 5.25 -5.54 3.69
CA GLN A 239 5.91 -6.67 4.35
C GLN A 239 5.30 -6.98 5.72
N VAL A 240 4.76 -5.96 6.40
CA VAL A 240 4.10 -6.10 7.70
C VAL A 240 2.88 -7.04 7.63
N ILE A 241 2.18 -7.05 6.50
CA ILE A 241 0.93 -7.82 6.33
C ILE A 241 1.12 -9.16 5.61
N VAL A 242 2.21 -9.32 4.87
CA VAL A 242 2.45 -10.50 4.00
C VAL A 242 2.49 -11.79 4.80
N ASP A 243 3.21 -11.81 5.93
CA ASP A 243 3.32 -13.00 6.77
C ASP A 243 1.93 -13.45 7.27
N ARG A 244 1.14 -12.49 7.75
CA ARG A 244 -0.21 -12.75 8.25
C ARG A 244 -1.15 -13.23 7.16
N ILE A 245 -1.03 -12.69 5.94
CA ILE A 245 -1.79 -13.16 4.78
C ILE A 245 -1.46 -14.63 4.47
N ILE A 246 -0.17 -14.98 4.45
CA ILE A 246 0.28 -16.35 4.16
C ILE A 246 -0.24 -17.33 5.22
N GLU A 247 -0.20 -16.95 6.50
CA GLU A 247 -0.80 -17.75 7.58
C GLU A 247 -2.29 -18.01 7.35
N LEU A 248 -3.06 -16.97 6.99
CA LEU A 248 -4.49 -17.10 6.74
C LEU A 248 -4.82 -17.95 5.51
N LEU A 249 -3.98 -17.90 4.47
CA LEU A 249 -4.16 -18.73 3.26
C LEU A 249 -3.83 -20.22 3.50
N ASN A 250 -2.86 -20.51 4.37
CA ASN A 250 -2.39 -21.87 4.65
C ASN A 250 -3.18 -22.58 5.76
N SER A 251 -4.08 -21.88 6.45
CA SER A 251 -4.73 -22.41 7.64
C SER A 251 -5.70 -23.57 7.32
N PRO A 252 -5.73 -24.64 8.13
CA PRO A 252 -6.54 -25.83 7.84
C PRO A 252 -8.03 -25.58 8.12
N SER A 253 -8.81 -25.36 7.06
CA SER A 253 -10.29 -25.38 6.90
C SER A 253 -11.25 -24.77 7.96
N ASP A 254 -10.81 -24.35 9.15
CA ASP A 254 -11.67 -23.90 10.26
C ASP A 254 -11.75 -22.36 10.39
N ILE A 255 -11.28 -21.64 9.36
CA ILE A 255 -11.35 -20.17 9.32
C ILE A 255 -12.71 -19.72 8.79
N ASP A 256 -13.26 -18.67 9.41
CA ASP A 256 -14.48 -18.01 8.97
C ASP A 256 -14.35 -17.59 7.49
N HIS A 257 -15.36 -17.94 6.70
CA HIS A 257 -15.41 -17.61 5.28
C HIS A 257 -15.27 -16.12 5.01
N ASP A 258 -15.76 -15.28 5.93
CA ASP A 258 -15.63 -13.84 5.80
C ASP A 258 -14.19 -13.35 5.97
N GLN A 259 -13.40 -13.99 6.83
CA GLN A 259 -11.98 -13.66 6.99
C GLN A 259 -11.18 -13.99 5.72
N ILE A 260 -11.39 -15.17 5.15
CA ILE A 260 -10.75 -15.58 3.89
C ILE A 260 -11.16 -14.64 2.76
N LYS A 261 -12.45 -14.31 2.63
CA LYS A 261 -12.92 -13.38 1.61
C LYS A 261 -12.29 -11.99 1.78
N GLY A 262 -12.16 -11.51 3.01
CA GLY A 262 -11.45 -10.26 3.32
C GLY A 262 -9.99 -10.31 2.89
N CYS A 263 -9.29 -11.40 3.23
CA CYS A 263 -7.89 -11.63 2.83
C CYS A 263 -7.71 -11.63 1.30
N LEU A 264 -8.59 -12.31 0.57
CA LEU A 264 -8.56 -12.32 -0.90
C LEU A 264 -8.79 -10.92 -1.50
N TYR A 265 -9.63 -10.07 -0.89
CA TYR A 265 -9.77 -8.67 -1.32
C TYR A 265 -8.51 -7.84 -1.03
N ILE A 266 -7.81 -8.10 0.09
CA ILE A 266 -6.53 -7.46 0.38
C ILE A 266 -5.47 -7.84 -0.67
N LEU A 267 -5.46 -9.12 -1.10
CA LEU A 267 -4.59 -9.60 -2.16
C LEU A 267 -4.90 -8.98 -3.53
N LEU A 268 -6.18 -8.92 -3.89
CA LEU A 268 -6.64 -8.24 -5.11
C LEU A 268 -6.26 -6.76 -5.10
N GLY A 269 -6.28 -6.14 -3.93
CA GLY A 269 -5.82 -4.77 -3.76
C GLY A 269 -6.74 -3.74 -4.43
N ASN A 270 -6.14 -2.65 -4.89
CA ASN A 270 -6.81 -1.59 -5.67
C ASN A 270 -6.01 -1.25 -6.94
N HIS A 271 -6.53 -0.37 -7.78
CA HIS A 271 -5.86 0.04 -9.03
C HIS A 271 -4.40 0.54 -8.86
N SER A 272 -4.00 0.98 -7.66
CA SER A 272 -2.64 1.48 -7.37
C SER A 272 -1.78 0.48 -6.58
N PHE A 273 -2.38 -0.56 -6.02
CA PHE A 273 -1.74 -1.47 -5.09
C PHE A 273 -2.24 -2.88 -5.36
N PHE A 274 -1.39 -3.71 -5.96
CA PHE A 274 -1.61 -5.15 -6.11
C PHE A 274 -0.41 -5.87 -5.50
N LEU A 275 -0.65 -6.74 -4.51
CA LEU A 275 0.41 -7.42 -3.75
C LEU A 275 1.18 -8.45 -4.61
N PRO A 276 0.51 -9.34 -5.37
CA PRO A 276 1.17 -10.43 -6.07
C PRO A 276 2.15 -9.99 -7.18
N THR A 277 2.08 -8.75 -7.65
CA THR A 277 2.97 -8.20 -8.70
C THR A 277 4.08 -7.31 -8.15
N LYS A 278 4.19 -7.13 -6.82
CA LYS A 278 5.29 -6.32 -6.25
C LYS A 278 6.66 -6.96 -6.52
N HIS A 279 7.65 -6.14 -6.80
CA HIS A 279 9.02 -6.54 -7.14
C HIS A 279 9.81 -7.02 -5.92
N SER A 280 9.45 -8.18 -5.36
CA SER A 280 10.15 -8.79 -4.23
C SER A 280 10.12 -10.31 -4.35
N TRP A 281 11.20 -10.91 -4.83
CA TRP A 281 11.32 -12.37 -5.01
C TRP A 281 11.06 -13.16 -3.73
N SER A 282 11.58 -12.69 -2.60
CA SER A 282 11.34 -13.29 -1.28
C SER A 282 9.87 -13.34 -0.86
N MET A 283 9.06 -12.36 -1.29
CA MET A 283 7.62 -12.38 -1.06
C MET A 283 6.95 -13.36 -2.01
N ILE A 284 7.26 -13.25 -3.31
CA ILE A 284 6.63 -14.06 -4.36
C ILE A 284 6.86 -15.55 -4.11
N GLU A 285 8.09 -15.93 -3.71
CA GLU A 285 8.48 -17.28 -3.33
C GLU A 285 7.54 -17.88 -2.28
N ARG A 286 7.07 -17.08 -1.32
CA ARG A 286 6.19 -17.54 -0.24
C ARG A 286 4.71 -17.37 -0.57
N LEU A 287 4.35 -16.30 -1.28
CA LEU A 287 2.98 -15.91 -1.54
C LEU A 287 2.33 -16.75 -2.65
N TRP A 288 3.01 -16.94 -3.78
CA TRP A 288 2.45 -17.65 -4.94
C TRP A 288 2.15 -19.12 -4.64
N PRO A 289 3.02 -19.89 -3.95
CA PRO A 289 2.68 -21.24 -3.53
C PRO A 289 1.52 -21.29 -2.53
N ALA A 290 1.42 -20.32 -1.61
CA ALA A 290 0.29 -20.24 -0.67
C ALA A 290 -1.04 -19.99 -1.41
N MET A 291 -1.03 -19.09 -2.40
CA MET A 291 -2.18 -18.83 -3.28
C MET A 291 -2.57 -20.08 -4.07
N ALA A 292 -1.61 -20.78 -4.67
CA ALA A 292 -1.84 -22.03 -5.41
C ALA A 292 -2.44 -23.14 -4.52
N ARG A 293 -2.00 -23.25 -3.27
CA ARG A 293 -2.49 -24.25 -2.30
C ARG A 293 -3.86 -23.92 -1.71
N THR A 294 -4.33 -22.69 -1.85
CA THR A 294 -5.53 -22.21 -1.15
C THR A 294 -6.75 -23.06 -1.52
N THR A 295 -7.26 -23.86 -0.58
CA THR A 295 -8.42 -24.77 -0.77
C THR A 295 -9.76 -24.12 -0.42
N HIS A 296 -9.74 -22.91 0.12
CA HIS A 296 -10.90 -22.24 0.69
C HIS A 296 -11.86 -21.61 -0.34
N ALA A 297 -11.51 -21.65 -1.62
CA ALA A 297 -12.35 -21.19 -2.73
C ALA A 297 -13.44 -22.23 -3.08
N LYS A 298 -14.30 -22.59 -2.11
CA LYS A 298 -15.44 -23.50 -2.33
C LYS A 298 -16.71 -22.76 -2.76
N LYS A 299 -16.90 -21.52 -2.32
CA LYS A 299 -18.07 -20.71 -2.68
C LYS A 299 -17.85 -20.02 -4.03
N PRO A 300 -18.90 -19.87 -4.87
CA PRO A 300 -18.77 -19.20 -6.17
C PRO A 300 -18.19 -17.77 -6.07
N THR A 301 -18.46 -17.05 -4.98
CA THR A 301 -17.97 -15.68 -4.79
C THR A 301 -16.47 -15.62 -4.46
N THR A 302 -15.95 -16.55 -3.66
CA THR A 302 -14.51 -16.63 -3.38
C THR A 302 -13.74 -17.21 -4.57
N GLN A 303 -14.35 -18.11 -5.33
CA GLN A 303 -13.80 -18.61 -6.60
C GLN A 303 -13.64 -17.50 -7.63
N ARG A 304 -14.71 -16.74 -7.93
CA ARG A 304 -14.64 -15.61 -8.86
C ARG A 304 -13.59 -14.58 -8.48
N LEU A 305 -13.39 -14.38 -7.18
CA LEU A 305 -12.37 -13.47 -6.66
C LEU A 305 -10.96 -14.00 -6.93
N MET A 306 -10.72 -15.30 -6.73
CA MET A 306 -9.45 -15.95 -7.07
C MET A 306 -9.19 -15.92 -8.58
N ASP A 307 -10.19 -16.23 -9.39
CA ASP A 307 -10.10 -16.18 -10.85
C ASP A 307 -9.72 -14.76 -11.32
N HIS A 308 -10.33 -13.74 -10.71
CA HIS A 308 -10.03 -12.33 -11.00
C HIS A 308 -8.62 -11.93 -10.56
N ILE A 309 -8.13 -12.44 -9.43
CA ILE A 309 -6.74 -12.24 -8.98
C ILE A 309 -5.79 -12.84 -10.03
N ASN A 310 -6.01 -14.09 -10.44
CA ASN A 310 -5.16 -14.77 -11.42
C ASN A 310 -5.14 -14.04 -12.77
N GLU A 311 -6.30 -13.59 -13.25
CA GLU A 311 -6.40 -12.79 -14.48
C GLU A 311 -5.63 -11.46 -14.34
N THR A 312 -5.70 -10.82 -13.18
CA THR A 312 -4.98 -9.57 -12.90
C THR A 312 -3.47 -9.80 -12.83
N ILE A 313 -3.00 -10.92 -12.26
CA ILE A 313 -1.59 -11.31 -12.31
C ILE A 313 -1.16 -11.46 -13.77
N GLY A 314 -1.88 -12.22 -14.59
CA GLY A 314 -1.54 -12.40 -16.00
C GLY A 314 -1.46 -11.10 -16.80
N LYS A 315 -2.26 -10.08 -16.44
CA LYS A 315 -2.29 -8.76 -17.13
C LYS A 315 -1.24 -7.77 -16.63
N GLN A 316 -0.91 -7.79 -15.34
CA GLN A 316 -0.08 -6.77 -14.69
C GLN A 316 1.31 -7.27 -14.31
N PHE A 317 1.58 -8.57 -14.43
CA PHE A 317 2.88 -9.12 -14.11
C PHE A 317 3.90 -8.80 -15.20
N ASP A 318 4.77 -7.85 -14.91
CA ASP A 318 5.96 -7.61 -15.70
C ASP A 318 7.10 -8.52 -15.23
N THR A 319 7.87 -9.07 -16.19
CA THR A 319 9.02 -9.93 -15.89
C THR A 319 10.01 -9.18 -15.00
N GLN A 320 10.14 -9.63 -13.75
CA GLN A 320 11.02 -8.98 -12.78
C GLN A 320 12.47 -9.31 -13.09
N ALA A 321 13.37 -8.33 -12.92
CA ALA A 321 14.79 -8.57 -13.07
C ALA A 321 15.30 -9.48 -11.93
N LEU A 322 16.04 -10.53 -12.28
CA LEU A 322 16.75 -11.38 -11.31
C LEU A 322 18.17 -10.92 -11.08
N VAL A 323 18.86 -10.60 -12.18
CA VAL A 323 20.24 -10.13 -12.18
C VAL A 323 20.23 -8.69 -12.64
N GLU A 324 20.50 -7.79 -11.71
CA GLU A 324 20.71 -6.37 -11.97
C GLU A 324 22.22 -6.12 -12.10
N ASP A 325 22.69 -5.88 -13.32
CA ASP A 325 24.07 -5.49 -13.60
C ASP A 325 24.14 -4.04 -14.07
N THR A 326 25.14 -3.32 -13.57
CA THR A 326 25.42 -1.93 -13.97
C THR A 326 26.61 -1.91 -14.91
N ASN A 327 26.44 -1.30 -16.09
CA ASN A 327 27.54 -1.11 -17.03
C ASN A 327 28.46 0.06 -16.60
N ASP A 328 29.72 0.02 -17.05
CA ASP A 328 30.72 1.04 -16.70
C ASP A 328 30.35 2.44 -17.17
N VAL A 329 29.63 2.54 -18.29
CA VAL A 329 29.15 3.81 -18.84
C VAL A 329 28.16 4.48 -17.88
N SER A 330 27.18 3.73 -17.36
CA SER A 330 26.21 4.26 -16.40
C SER A 330 26.87 4.60 -15.06
N ARG A 331 27.88 3.82 -14.63
CA ARG A 331 28.65 4.14 -13.43
C ARG A 331 29.38 5.48 -13.57
N LYS A 332 30.04 5.72 -14.72
CA LYS A 332 30.71 6.99 -15.00
C LYS A 332 29.73 8.16 -14.99
N ALA A 333 28.62 8.04 -15.72
CA ALA A 333 27.58 9.07 -15.75
C ALA A 333 26.95 9.34 -14.37
N ALA A 334 26.78 8.31 -13.54
CA ALA A 334 26.26 8.48 -12.17
C ALA A 334 27.23 9.26 -11.27
N VAL A 335 28.54 9.05 -11.42
CA VAL A 335 29.58 9.84 -10.72
C VAL A 335 29.53 11.30 -11.14
N ASP A 336 29.36 11.57 -12.44
CA ASP A 336 29.25 12.94 -12.97
C ASP A 336 28.04 13.70 -12.41
N ILE A 337 26.92 13.00 -12.16
CA ILE A 337 25.66 13.60 -11.66
C ILE A 337 25.69 13.82 -10.14
N TRP A 338 26.37 12.96 -9.39
CA TRP A 338 26.26 12.94 -7.92
C TRP A 338 27.58 13.30 -7.22
N LYS A 339 28.40 12.28 -6.94
CA LYS A 339 29.70 12.42 -6.27
C LYS A 339 30.49 11.11 -6.45
N PRO A 340 31.81 11.17 -6.56
CA PRO A 340 32.65 9.98 -6.54
C PRO A 340 32.54 9.31 -5.16
N LEU A 341 32.46 7.99 -5.17
CA LEU A 341 32.49 7.14 -3.97
C LEU A 341 33.89 6.57 -3.80
N ASP A 342 34.28 6.33 -2.54
CA ASP A 342 35.55 5.67 -2.25
C ASP A 342 35.56 4.24 -2.81
N PRO A 343 36.70 3.74 -3.33
CA PRO A 343 36.78 2.40 -3.92
C PRO A 343 36.33 1.29 -2.97
N VAL A 344 36.60 1.43 -1.67
CA VAL A 344 36.21 0.46 -0.63
C VAL A 344 34.69 0.38 -0.48
N ASP A 345 34.01 1.53 -0.50
CA ASP A 345 32.55 1.59 -0.43
C ASP A 345 31.90 1.03 -1.71
N LEU A 346 32.53 1.23 -2.86
CA LEU A 346 32.09 0.67 -4.14
C LEU A 346 32.17 -0.87 -4.14
N GLU A 347 33.28 -1.44 -3.67
CA GLU A 347 33.44 -2.90 -3.56
C GLU A 347 32.40 -3.50 -2.60
N SER A 348 32.20 -2.89 -1.44
CA SER A 348 31.17 -3.34 -0.48
C SER A 348 29.76 -3.31 -1.09
N ARG A 349 29.41 -2.25 -1.85
CA ARG A 349 28.11 -2.14 -2.53
C ARG A 349 27.95 -3.15 -3.66
N ASP A 350 29.01 -3.42 -4.39
CA ASP A 350 29.00 -4.44 -5.44
C ASP A 350 28.83 -5.84 -4.86
N GLN A 351 29.45 -6.13 -3.70
CA GLN A 351 29.23 -7.39 -2.96
C GLN A 351 27.77 -7.52 -2.50
N ILE A 352 27.18 -6.47 -1.91
CA ILE A 352 25.76 -6.47 -1.51
C ILE A 352 24.85 -6.72 -2.72
N ARG A 353 25.16 -6.11 -3.87
CA ARG A 353 24.40 -6.35 -5.12
C ARG A 353 24.53 -7.79 -5.60
N GLN A 354 25.75 -8.34 -5.59
CA GLN A 354 25.99 -9.73 -6.00
C GLN A 354 25.24 -10.70 -5.11
N GLN A 355 25.32 -10.54 -3.79
CA GLN A 355 24.58 -11.34 -2.83
C GLN A 355 23.07 -11.26 -3.08
N ARG A 356 22.53 -10.06 -3.33
CA ARG A 356 21.10 -9.89 -3.65
C ARG A 356 20.71 -10.58 -4.95
N ASN A 357 21.57 -10.54 -5.98
CA ASN A 357 21.32 -11.24 -7.24
C ASN A 357 21.32 -12.77 -7.02
N GLU A 358 22.24 -13.29 -6.20
CA GLU A 358 22.29 -14.72 -5.83
C GLU A 358 21.04 -15.14 -5.07
N GLU A 359 20.63 -14.37 -4.06
CA GLU A 359 19.39 -14.59 -3.28
C GLU A 359 18.15 -14.58 -4.19
N ASN A 360 18.05 -13.61 -5.11
CA ASN A 360 16.94 -13.54 -6.06
C ASN A 360 16.89 -14.78 -6.97
N VAL A 361 18.03 -15.22 -7.50
CA VAL A 361 18.12 -16.42 -8.36
C VAL A 361 17.77 -17.67 -7.56
N GLN A 362 18.20 -17.77 -6.31
CA GLN A 362 17.85 -18.88 -5.42
C GLN A 362 16.35 -18.89 -5.13
N SER A 363 15.75 -17.77 -4.74
CA SER A 363 14.30 -17.63 -4.53
C SER A 363 13.50 -17.98 -5.78
N TYR A 364 13.97 -17.60 -6.96
CA TYR A 364 13.36 -17.99 -8.24
C TYR A 364 13.37 -19.50 -8.47
N ASN A 365 14.53 -20.14 -8.28
CA ASN A 365 14.66 -21.59 -8.46
C ASN A 365 13.79 -22.34 -7.46
N ASN A 366 13.82 -21.94 -6.18
CA ASN A 366 12.97 -22.50 -5.13
C ASN A 366 11.48 -22.36 -5.45
N LEU A 367 11.06 -21.19 -5.94
CA LEU A 367 9.67 -20.94 -6.34
C LEU A 367 9.26 -21.87 -7.48
N MET A 368 10.06 -21.95 -8.54
CA MET A 368 9.81 -22.83 -9.69
C MET A 368 9.71 -24.30 -9.26
N GLU A 369 10.64 -24.77 -8.43
CA GLU A 369 10.61 -26.13 -7.91
C GLU A 369 9.41 -26.39 -6.99
N THR A 370 9.05 -25.43 -6.14
CA THR A 370 7.89 -25.54 -5.25
C THR A 370 6.60 -25.63 -6.07
N LEU A 371 6.40 -24.76 -7.06
CA LEU A 371 5.23 -24.82 -7.95
C LEU A 371 5.19 -26.13 -8.73
N ASN A 372 6.33 -26.61 -9.22
CA ASN A 372 6.43 -27.90 -9.91
C ASN A 372 6.09 -29.09 -9.00
N SER A 373 6.58 -29.08 -7.75
CA SER A 373 6.25 -30.12 -6.76
C SER A 373 4.76 -30.16 -6.45
N LEU A 374 4.09 -29.00 -6.45
CA LEU A 374 2.66 -28.89 -6.22
C LEU A 374 1.86 -29.46 -7.39
N LEU A 375 2.29 -29.25 -8.63
CA LEU A 375 1.65 -29.82 -9.82
C LEU A 375 1.75 -31.33 -9.90
N ARG A 376 2.86 -31.91 -9.40
CA ARG A 376 3.10 -33.35 -9.36
C ARG A 376 2.43 -34.04 -8.17
N GLY A 377 1.92 -33.29 -7.19
CA GLY A 377 1.23 -33.83 -6.03
C GLY A 377 -0.25 -34.09 -6.32
N ASP A 378 -0.79 -35.20 -5.80
CA ASP A 378 -2.19 -35.62 -5.99
C ASP A 378 -3.23 -34.79 -5.20
N SER A 379 -2.80 -33.71 -4.52
CA SER A 379 -3.65 -32.95 -3.60
C SER A 379 -4.33 -31.72 -4.21
N LEU A 380 -4.00 -31.36 -5.46
CA LEU A 380 -4.55 -30.17 -6.10
C LEU A 380 -5.82 -30.45 -6.90
N THR A 381 -6.79 -29.54 -6.79
CA THR A 381 -7.93 -29.48 -7.70
C THR A 381 -7.50 -29.00 -9.09
N TRP A 382 -8.25 -29.36 -10.13
CA TRP A 382 -7.96 -28.97 -11.52
C TRP A 382 -7.74 -27.45 -11.71
N ARG A 383 -8.48 -26.60 -11.00
CA ARG A 383 -8.29 -25.12 -11.04
C ARG A 383 -7.01 -24.65 -10.37
N GLN A 384 -6.63 -25.31 -9.27
CA GLN A 384 -5.36 -25.02 -8.61
C GLN A 384 -4.20 -25.45 -9.50
N GLN A 385 -4.33 -26.56 -10.24
CA GLN A 385 -3.37 -26.95 -11.26
C GLN A 385 -3.29 -25.91 -12.38
N GLU A 386 -4.41 -25.42 -12.91
CA GLU A 386 -4.43 -24.34 -13.92
C GLU A 386 -3.75 -23.06 -13.43
N THR A 387 -4.06 -22.65 -12.20
CA THR A 387 -3.45 -21.48 -11.57
C THR A 387 -1.94 -21.67 -11.42
N THR A 388 -1.52 -22.82 -10.89
CA THR A 388 -0.10 -23.12 -10.64
C THR A 388 0.69 -23.19 -11.95
N MET A 389 0.12 -23.80 -13.00
CA MET A 389 0.71 -23.82 -14.35
C MET A 389 0.83 -22.41 -14.94
N SER A 390 -0.22 -21.58 -14.81
CA SER A 390 -0.21 -20.21 -15.31
C SER A 390 0.86 -19.36 -14.60
N LEU A 391 0.98 -19.50 -13.27
CA LEU A 391 2.03 -18.82 -12.50
C LEU A 391 3.43 -19.30 -12.92
N MET A 392 3.62 -20.61 -13.09
CA MET A 392 4.89 -21.17 -13.57
C MET A 392 5.24 -20.69 -14.98
N TRP A 393 4.23 -20.52 -15.85
CA TRP A 393 4.39 -19.97 -17.20
C TRP A 393 4.86 -18.51 -17.18
N LEU A 394 4.30 -17.66 -16.31
CA LEU A 394 4.71 -16.26 -16.16
C LEU A 394 6.17 -16.09 -15.70
N LEU A 395 6.75 -17.10 -15.06
CA LEU A 395 8.13 -17.11 -14.57
C LEU A 395 9.15 -17.51 -15.65
N LEU A 396 8.72 -17.84 -16.86
CA LEU A 396 9.64 -18.18 -17.95
C LEU A 396 10.41 -16.93 -18.41
N GLN A 397 11.73 -17.04 -18.49
CA GLN A 397 12.62 -15.92 -18.77
C GLN A 397 13.91 -16.38 -19.48
N LYS A 398 14.61 -15.44 -20.11
CA LYS A 398 15.78 -15.75 -20.96
C LYS A 398 17.09 -15.87 -20.18
N ARG A 399 17.29 -15.03 -19.15
CA ARG A 399 18.62 -14.77 -18.58
C ARG A 399 19.13 -15.86 -17.64
N VAL A 400 18.23 -16.60 -17.00
CA VAL A 400 18.56 -17.64 -16.02
C VAL A 400 18.09 -18.98 -16.57
N PRO A 401 18.89 -20.06 -16.47
CA PRO A 401 18.48 -21.38 -16.91
C PRO A 401 17.25 -21.83 -16.13
N ILE A 402 16.23 -22.27 -16.87
CA ILE A 402 14.98 -22.78 -16.28
C ILE A 402 15.23 -24.20 -15.77
N PRO A 403 14.76 -24.56 -14.56
CA PRO A 403 14.92 -25.92 -14.04
C PRO A 403 14.31 -26.98 -14.97
N SER A 404 15.12 -27.99 -15.36
CA SER A 404 14.72 -29.05 -16.28
C SER A 404 13.48 -29.83 -15.82
N SER A 405 13.28 -29.92 -14.50
CA SER A 405 12.10 -30.55 -13.90
C SER A 405 10.80 -29.84 -14.26
N CYS A 406 10.82 -28.51 -14.38
CA CYS A 406 9.64 -27.70 -14.72
C CYS A 406 9.30 -27.85 -16.21
N ILE A 407 10.32 -27.90 -17.07
CA ILE A 407 10.16 -28.12 -18.52
C ILE A 407 9.54 -29.50 -18.77
N ARG A 408 10.02 -30.54 -18.07
CA ARG A 408 9.42 -31.88 -18.15
C ARG A 408 7.94 -31.85 -17.80
N THR A 409 7.57 -31.14 -16.74
CA THR A 409 6.16 -30.98 -16.35
C THR A 409 5.34 -30.29 -17.45
N PHE A 410 5.83 -29.24 -18.10
CA PHE A 410 5.12 -28.67 -19.26
C PHE A 410 4.93 -29.70 -20.40
N VAL A 411 5.93 -30.55 -20.67
CA VAL A 411 5.82 -31.61 -21.69
C VAL A 411 4.83 -32.69 -21.27
N ASP A 412 4.87 -33.14 -20.02
CA ASP A 412 3.98 -34.16 -19.47
C ASP A 412 2.51 -33.70 -19.55
N PHE A 413 2.24 -32.42 -19.28
CA PHE A 413 0.90 -31.83 -19.31
C PHE A 413 0.36 -31.54 -20.72
N LEU A 414 1.16 -31.70 -21.80
CA LEU A 414 0.64 -31.63 -23.18
C LEU A 414 -0.38 -32.72 -23.50
N VAL A 415 -0.28 -33.87 -22.83
CA VAL A 415 -1.17 -35.01 -23.03
C VAL A 415 -2.28 -35.06 -21.97
N HIS A 416 -2.39 -34.03 -21.14
CA HIS A 416 -3.36 -33.98 -20.04
C HIS A 416 -4.82 -33.94 -20.56
N ASP A 417 -5.76 -34.50 -19.79
CA ASP A 417 -7.18 -34.59 -20.17
C ASP A 417 -7.85 -33.21 -20.29
N ASN A 418 -7.45 -32.27 -19.44
CA ASN A 418 -7.96 -30.89 -19.44
C ASN A 418 -7.35 -30.05 -20.58
N VAL A 419 -8.22 -29.51 -21.44
CA VAL A 419 -7.87 -28.68 -22.60
C VAL A 419 -7.10 -27.40 -22.21
N GLU A 420 -7.48 -26.74 -21.13
CA GLU A 420 -6.85 -25.45 -20.74
C GLU A 420 -5.41 -25.67 -20.26
N LEU A 421 -5.17 -26.75 -19.51
CA LEU A 421 -3.81 -27.15 -19.10
C LEU A 421 -2.92 -27.47 -20.32
N ARG A 422 -3.49 -28.11 -21.36
CA ARG A 422 -2.76 -28.35 -22.61
C ARG A 422 -2.38 -27.06 -23.32
N LYS A 423 -3.30 -26.10 -23.42
CA LYS A 423 -3.02 -24.79 -24.05
C LYS A 423 -1.90 -24.03 -23.34
N ILE A 424 -1.98 -23.93 -22.00
CA ILE A 424 -0.93 -23.27 -21.19
C ILE A 424 0.42 -23.97 -21.39
N SER A 425 0.41 -25.30 -21.47
CA SER A 425 1.62 -26.10 -21.71
C SER A 425 2.21 -25.89 -23.10
N GLU A 426 1.38 -25.83 -24.14
CA GLU A 426 1.79 -25.50 -25.51
C GLU A 426 2.40 -24.10 -25.60
N GLU A 427 1.77 -23.11 -24.96
CA GLU A 427 2.28 -21.74 -24.87
C GLU A 427 3.59 -21.68 -24.10
N GLY A 428 3.73 -22.42 -23.00
CA GLY A 428 4.95 -22.51 -22.22
C GLY A 428 6.12 -23.13 -22.96
N ILE A 429 5.88 -24.22 -23.71
CA ILE A 429 6.92 -24.83 -24.55
C ILE A 429 7.29 -23.93 -25.72
N THR A 430 6.31 -23.25 -26.31
CA THR A 430 6.56 -22.27 -27.38
C THR A 430 7.40 -21.10 -26.86
N ALA A 431 7.05 -20.57 -25.69
CA ALA A 431 7.81 -19.52 -25.01
C ALA A 431 9.24 -19.99 -24.70
N PHE A 432 9.39 -21.18 -24.09
CA PHE A 432 10.70 -21.78 -23.81
C PHE A 432 11.54 -21.93 -25.08
N SER A 433 10.95 -22.44 -26.16
CA SER A 433 11.63 -22.61 -27.45
C SER A 433 12.09 -21.28 -28.04
N ARG A 434 11.31 -20.20 -27.87
CA ARG A 434 11.71 -18.84 -28.28
C ARG A 434 12.85 -18.31 -27.41
N LEU A 435 12.84 -18.60 -26.10
CA LEU A 435 13.88 -18.16 -25.16
C LEU A 435 15.22 -18.84 -25.43
N GLN A 436 15.20 -20.10 -25.86
CA GLN A 436 16.38 -20.91 -26.21
C GLN A 436 16.85 -20.73 -27.66
N LYS A 437 16.19 -19.88 -28.48
CA LYS A 437 16.70 -19.58 -29.81
C LYS A 437 18.08 -18.92 -29.68
N PRO A 438 19.10 -19.45 -30.39
CA PRO A 438 20.47 -18.96 -30.31
C PRO A 438 20.60 -17.50 -30.73
#